data_AF-A0A8I0PFY8-F1
#
_entry.id   AF-A0A8I0PFY8-F1
#
_cell.length_a   1.000
_cell.length_b   1.000
_cell.length_c   1.000
_cell.angle_alpha   90.00
_cell.angle_beta   90.00
_cell.angle_gamma   90.00
#
_symmetry.space_group_name_H-M   'P 1'
#
loop_
_entity.id
_entity.type
_entity.pdbx_description
1 polymer ?
#
loop_
_entity_poly.entity_id
_entity_poly.type
_entity_poly.pdbx_seq_one_letter_code
_entity_poly.pdbx_strand_id
1 'polypeptide(L)'
;MTVEMPSAPLPEAVREHDAEWVEYLDKLAAAVEAADPGTSFDWETRERLRISAWVRHVYDHPSSATLFTWPEPRLAADMRRREIAALAGRLDAGKAVARPARPACEVWAAAAVAAVWEITAAAVTSEQRPPRERVVRDAWSVVRTVILPAVDRFTPVFRRASRSW
;
A
#
# COMPACT_ATOMS: atom_id res chain seq x y z
N MET A 1 -26.64 32.34 20.86
CA MET A 1 -27.75 31.44 20.48
C MET A 1 -27.20 30.52 19.40
N THR A 2 -26.68 29.37 19.80
CA THR A 2 -26.01 28.41 18.92
C THR A 2 -27.09 27.54 18.29
N VAL A 3 -27.30 27.67 16.99
CA VAL A 3 -28.25 26.82 16.25
C VAL A 3 -27.54 25.47 16.05
N GLU A 4 -27.84 24.50 16.90
CA GLU A 4 -27.57 23.09 16.60
C GLU A 4 -28.44 22.72 15.41
N MET A 5 -27.84 22.63 14.23
CA MET A 5 -28.50 22.00 13.10
C MET A 5 -28.59 20.50 13.38
N PRO A 6 -29.80 19.89 13.32
CA PRO A 6 -29.95 18.46 13.43
C PRO A 6 -29.21 17.81 12.26
N SER A 7 -28.16 17.05 12.55
CA SER A 7 -27.54 16.16 11.56
C SER A 7 -28.58 15.11 11.19
N ALA A 8 -29.25 15.32 10.05
CA ALA A 8 -30.11 14.31 9.49
C ALA A 8 -29.27 13.03 9.26
N PRO A 9 -29.75 11.85 9.67
CA PRO A 9 -29.05 10.61 9.41
C PRO A 9 -28.85 10.45 7.90
N LEU A 10 -27.65 10.00 7.51
CA LEU A 10 -27.34 9.77 6.09
C LEU A 10 -28.37 8.81 5.48
N PRO A 11 -28.78 9.05 4.21
CA PRO A 11 -29.65 8.14 3.49
C PRO A 11 -29.13 6.69 3.58
N GLU A 12 -30.04 5.73 3.72
CA GLU A 12 -29.70 4.31 3.92
C GLU A 12 -28.79 3.74 2.83
N ALA A 13 -29.02 4.13 1.57
CA ALA A 13 -28.18 3.75 0.44
C ALA A 13 -26.73 4.25 0.54
N VAL A 14 -26.47 5.40 1.18
CA VAL A 14 -25.10 5.89 1.41
C VAL A 14 -24.41 5.05 2.48
N ARG A 15 -25.15 4.67 3.54
CA ARG A 15 -24.63 3.82 4.61
C ARG A 15 -24.30 2.40 4.14
N GLU A 16 -25.13 1.84 3.27
CA GLU A 16 -24.90 0.52 2.65
C GLU A 16 -23.68 0.54 1.73
N HIS A 17 -23.53 1.60 0.91
CA HIS A 17 -22.37 1.76 0.04
C HIS A 17 -21.06 1.91 0.84
N ASP A 18 -21.07 2.71 1.91
CA ASP A 18 -19.94 2.85 2.82
C ASP A 18 -19.55 1.51 3.46
N ALA A 19 -20.54 0.69 3.85
CA ALA A 19 -20.29 -0.62 4.47
C ALA A 19 -19.65 -1.62 3.49
N GLU A 20 -20.12 -1.67 2.24
CA GLU A 20 -19.53 -2.50 1.18
C GLU A 20 -18.07 -2.12 0.92
N TRP A 21 -17.79 -0.81 0.91
CA TRP A 21 -16.43 -0.31 0.75
C TRP A 21 -15.53 -0.67 1.92
N VAL A 22 -16.00 -0.51 3.15
CA VAL A 22 -15.25 -0.91 4.34
C VAL A 22 -14.93 -2.41 4.29
N GLU A 23 -15.91 -3.26 3.95
CA GLU A 23 -15.69 -4.71 3.83
C GLU A 23 -14.64 -5.04 2.76
N TYR A 24 -14.71 -4.40 1.60
CA TYR A 24 -13.70 -4.57 0.54
C TYR A 24 -12.30 -4.18 1.03
N LEU A 25 -12.17 -3.04 1.73
CA LEU A 25 -10.89 -2.58 2.25
C LEU A 25 -10.33 -3.49 3.33
N ASP A 26 -11.18 -4.05 4.18
CA ASP A 26 -10.76 -5.02 5.20
C ASP A 26 -10.27 -6.32 4.55
N LYS A 27 -10.94 -6.79 3.49
CA LYS A 27 -10.49 -7.95 2.70
C LYS A 27 -9.14 -7.70 2.01
N LEU A 28 -8.94 -6.49 1.47
CA LEU A 28 -7.66 -6.10 0.88
C LEU A 28 -6.55 -6.08 1.92
N ALA A 29 -6.78 -5.48 3.08
CA ALA A 29 -5.81 -5.46 4.18
C ALA A 29 -5.48 -6.88 4.65
N ALA A 30 -6.49 -7.73 4.84
CA ALA A 30 -6.29 -9.13 5.21
C ALA A 30 -5.49 -9.92 4.16
N ALA A 31 -5.74 -9.69 2.87
CA ALA A 31 -5.00 -10.35 1.80
C ALA A 31 -3.51 -9.94 1.76
N VAL A 32 -3.21 -8.67 2.04
CA VAL A 32 -1.84 -8.17 2.13
C VAL A 32 -1.12 -8.74 3.35
N GLU A 33 -1.76 -8.77 4.50
CA GLU A 33 -1.17 -9.34 5.72
C GLU A 33 -0.95 -10.85 5.60
N ALA A 34 -1.89 -11.59 5.00
CA ALA A 34 -1.73 -13.03 4.75
C ALA A 34 -0.59 -13.37 3.77
N ALA A 35 -0.19 -12.41 2.94
CA ALA A 35 0.91 -12.60 1.99
C ALA A 35 2.31 -12.34 2.59
N ASP A 36 2.40 -11.81 3.81
CA ASP A 36 3.67 -11.62 4.50
C ASP A 36 4.17 -12.98 5.01
N PRO A 37 5.29 -13.52 4.48
CA PRO A 37 5.79 -14.83 4.88
C PRO A 37 6.48 -14.81 6.26
N GLY A 38 6.52 -13.66 6.93
CA GLY A 38 7.14 -13.47 8.22
C GLY A 38 8.64 -13.16 8.15
N THR A 39 9.25 -13.01 9.33
CA THR A 39 10.63 -12.50 9.50
C THR A 39 11.73 -13.47 9.09
N SER A 40 11.37 -14.70 8.67
CA SER A 40 12.32 -15.67 8.09
C SER A 40 12.79 -15.26 6.69
N PHE A 41 12.07 -14.33 6.04
CA PHE A 41 12.43 -13.74 4.75
C PHE A 41 13.00 -12.34 4.93
N ASP A 42 13.88 -11.93 4.01
CA ASP A 42 14.38 -10.57 3.99
C ASP A 42 13.26 -9.55 3.74
N TRP A 43 13.53 -8.31 4.16
CA TRP A 43 12.56 -7.22 4.05
C TRP A 43 12.09 -6.99 2.62
N GLU A 44 13.00 -7.02 1.64
CA GLU A 44 12.68 -6.78 0.24
C GLU A 44 11.71 -7.83 -0.31
N THR A 45 11.94 -9.10 0.03
CA THR A 45 11.08 -10.22 -0.36
C THR A 45 9.71 -10.12 0.28
N ARG A 46 9.64 -9.74 1.56
CA ARG A 46 8.38 -9.53 2.28
C ARG A 46 7.56 -8.39 1.65
N GLU A 47 8.18 -7.24 1.38
CA GLU A 47 7.48 -6.12 0.75
C GLU A 47 7.05 -6.43 -0.68
N ARG A 48 7.89 -7.15 -1.44
CA ARG A 48 7.51 -7.63 -2.77
C ARG A 48 6.24 -8.46 -2.72
N LEU A 49 6.12 -9.38 -1.77
CA LEU A 49 4.95 -10.25 -1.62
C LEU A 49 3.71 -9.46 -1.19
N ARG A 50 3.84 -8.57 -0.21
CA ARG A 50 2.76 -7.67 0.24
C ARG A 50 2.22 -6.82 -0.91
N ILE A 51 3.10 -6.15 -1.67
CA ILE A 51 2.71 -5.33 -2.82
C ILE A 51 2.10 -6.20 -3.93
N SER A 52 2.67 -7.38 -4.18
CA SER A 52 2.10 -8.30 -5.17
C SER A 52 0.68 -8.73 -4.80
N ALA A 53 0.43 -9.01 -3.51
CA ALA A 53 -0.90 -9.37 -3.03
C ALA A 53 -1.88 -8.20 -3.13
N TRP A 54 -1.44 -7.00 -2.76
CA TRP A 54 -2.23 -5.79 -2.94
C TRP A 54 -2.66 -5.60 -4.39
N VAL A 55 -1.69 -5.63 -5.33
CA VAL A 55 -1.97 -5.44 -6.76
C VAL A 55 -2.88 -6.52 -7.29
N ARG A 56 -2.65 -7.80 -6.96
CA ARG A 56 -3.52 -8.90 -7.42
C ARG A 56 -4.95 -8.75 -6.89
N HIS A 57 -5.11 -8.45 -5.61
CA HIS A 57 -6.43 -8.29 -5.00
C HIS A 57 -7.21 -7.15 -5.66
N VAL A 58 -6.57 -5.99 -5.81
CA VAL A 58 -7.16 -4.83 -6.49
C VAL A 58 -7.42 -5.11 -7.97
N TYR A 59 -6.55 -5.87 -8.63
CA TYR A 59 -6.75 -6.18 -10.04
C TYR A 59 -7.93 -7.12 -10.27
N ASP A 60 -8.11 -8.11 -9.39
CA ASP A 60 -9.11 -9.16 -9.60
C ASP A 60 -10.49 -8.78 -9.06
N HIS A 61 -10.58 -7.81 -8.15
CA HIS A 61 -11.85 -7.47 -7.52
C HIS A 61 -12.73 -6.55 -8.40
N PRO A 62 -14.00 -6.89 -8.64
CA PRO A 62 -14.88 -6.14 -9.56
C PRO A 62 -15.11 -4.69 -9.13
N SER A 63 -15.19 -4.43 -7.82
CA SER A 63 -15.39 -3.08 -7.28
C SER A 63 -14.18 -2.16 -7.45
N SER A 64 -13.00 -2.69 -7.75
CA SER A 64 -11.79 -1.86 -7.86
C SER A 64 -11.86 -0.88 -9.03
N ALA A 65 -12.46 -1.26 -10.16
CA ALA A 65 -12.65 -0.32 -11.28
C ALA A 65 -13.47 0.91 -10.84
N THR A 66 -14.52 0.70 -10.05
CA THR A 66 -15.33 1.79 -9.48
C THR A 66 -14.51 2.65 -8.51
N LEU A 67 -13.71 2.02 -7.64
CA LEU A 67 -12.83 2.73 -6.69
C LEU A 67 -11.87 3.68 -7.41
N PHE A 68 -11.29 3.26 -8.54
CA PHE A 68 -10.30 4.08 -9.26
C PHE A 68 -10.92 5.04 -10.28
N THR A 69 -12.14 4.77 -10.76
CA THR A 69 -12.85 5.69 -11.67
C THR A 69 -13.54 6.82 -10.89
N TRP A 70 -14.12 6.48 -9.74
CA TRP A 70 -14.87 7.41 -8.89
C TRP A 70 -14.49 7.24 -7.42
N PRO A 71 -13.21 7.47 -7.06
CA PRO A 71 -12.81 7.37 -5.68
C PRO A 71 -13.57 8.38 -4.84
N GLU A 72 -14.23 7.93 -3.78
CA GLU A 72 -14.66 8.83 -2.73
C GLU A 72 -13.42 9.50 -2.10
N PRO A 73 -13.31 10.85 -2.14
CA PRO A 73 -12.06 11.51 -1.78
C PRO A 73 -11.59 11.21 -0.35
N ARG A 74 -12.52 11.02 0.59
CA ARG A 74 -12.20 10.75 2.00
C ARG A 74 -11.70 9.32 2.20
N LEU A 75 -12.45 8.33 1.70
CA LEU A 75 -12.12 6.93 1.87
C LEU A 75 -10.79 6.57 1.21
N ALA A 76 -10.58 7.01 -0.04
CA ALA A 76 -9.33 6.78 -0.76
C ALA A 76 -8.14 7.47 -0.05
N ALA A 77 -8.34 8.69 0.47
CA ALA A 77 -7.29 9.37 1.24
C ALA A 77 -6.98 8.66 2.56
N ASP A 78 -7.99 8.16 3.27
CA ASP A 78 -7.81 7.40 4.51
C ASP A 78 -7.04 6.10 4.27
N MET A 79 -7.42 5.36 3.23
CA MET A 79 -6.72 4.13 2.83
C MET A 79 -5.27 4.42 2.46
N ARG A 80 -5.01 5.39 1.57
CA ARG A 80 -3.66 5.82 1.21
C ARG A 80 -2.85 6.20 2.47
N ARG A 81 -3.43 6.96 3.39
CA ARG A 81 -2.75 7.34 4.66
C ARG A 81 -2.36 6.14 5.51
N ARG A 82 -3.26 5.16 5.68
CA ARG A 82 -2.99 3.93 6.44
C ARG A 82 -1.85 3.11 5.81
N GLU A 83 -1.86 2.96 4.49
CA GLU A 83 -0.81 2.23 3.76
C GLU A 83 0.55 2.93 3.86
N ILE A 84 0.56 4.26 3.74
CA ILE A 84 1.77 5.08 3.91
C ILE A 84 2.33 4.90 5.31
N ALA A 85 1.50 5.03 6.35
CA ALA A 85 1.93 4.86 7.73
C ALA A 85 2.46 3.44 7.99
N ALA A 86 1.79 2.41 7.47
CA ALA A 86 2.22 1.03 7.63
C ALA A 86 3.57 0.76 6.93
N LEU A 87 3.75 1.22 5.69
CA LEU A 87 5.02 1.07 4.97
C LEU A 87 6.14 1.89 5.61
N ALA A 88 5.85 3.13 6.07
CA ALA A 88 6.81 3.96 6.78
C ALA A 88 7.29 3.27 8.06
N GLY A 89 6.37 2.72 8.87
CA GLY A 89 6.72 1.97 10.07
C GLY A 89 7.59 0.74 9.78
N ARG A 90 7.36 0.03 8.66
CA ARG A 90 8.21 -1.09 8.24
C ARG A 90 9.58 -0.64 7.72
N LEU A 91 9.66 0.50 7.04
CA LEU A 91 10.93 1.11 6.64
C LEU A 91 11.73 1.56 7.88
N ASP A 92 11.08 2.16 8.86
CA ASP A 92 11.71 2.60 10.13
C ASP A 92 12.13 1.43 11.01
N ALA A 93 11.33 0.37 11.11
CA ALA A 93 11.72 -0.84 11.84
C ALA A 93 12.97 -1.51 11.22
N GLY A 94 13.17 -1.37 9.90
CA GLY A 94 14.41 -1.75 9.23
C GLY A 94 15.61 -0.84 9.52
N LYS A 95 15.38 0.36 10.05
CA LYS A 95 16.37 1.38 10.41
C LYS A 95 16.61 1.41 11.92
N ALA A 96 17.35 0.46 12.46
CA ALA A 96 18.04 0.72 13.71
C ALA A 96 19.21 1.68 13.41
N VAL A 97 19.22 2.91 13.97
CA VAL A 97 20.40 3.69 14.46
C VAL A 97 20.33 5.22 14.22
N ALA A 98 20.35 5.96 15.35
CA ALA A 98 20.89 7.29 15.72
C ALA A 98 20.93 8.53 14.79
N ARG A 99 20.73 8.46 13.46
CA ARG A 99 20.68 9.68 12.61
C ARG A 99 19.39 9.75 11.80
N PRO A 100 18.73 10.93 11.71
CA PRO A 100 17.51 11.07 10.93
C PRO A 100 17.81 10.87 9.44
N ALA A 101 17.24 9.81 8.87
CA ALA A 101 17.27 9.54 7.45
C ALA A 101 16.57 10.67 6.68
N ARG A 102 17.23 11.28 5.70
CA ARG A 102 16.62 12.28 4.80
C ARG A 102 16.47 11.72 3.39
N PRO A 103 15.29 11.88 2.74
CA PRO A 103 13.99 12.20 3.33
C PRO A 103 13.53 11.16 4.37
N ALA A 104 12.55 11.56 5.20
CA ALA A 104 11.93 10.68 6.20
C ALA A 104 11.25 9.46 5.55
N CYS A 105 11.05 8.39 6.32
CA CYS A 105 10.42 7.15 5.81
C CYS A 105 9.03 7.38 5.25
N GLU A 106 8.26 8.28 5.84
CA GLU A 106 6.93 8.65 5.40
C GLU A 106 6.93 9.23 3.99
N VAL A 107 7.97 9.99 3.61
CA VAL A 107 8.09 10.56 2.27
C VAL A 107 8.35 9.47 1.23
N TRP A 108 9.24 8.53 1.54
CA TRP A 108 9.51 7.39 0.67
C TRP A 108 8.30 6.46 0.56
N ALA A 109 7.62 6.21 1.68
CA ALA A 109 6.39 5.42 1.72
C ALA A 109 5.27 6.08 0.92
N ALA A 110 5.10 7.40 1.04
CA ALA A 110 4.12 8.17 0.26
C ALA A 110 4.36 8.04 -1.24
N ALA A 111 5.60 8.20 -1.70
CA ALA A 111 5.96 8.06 -3.10
C ALA A 111 5.74 6.62 -3.61
N ALA A 112 6.10 5.61 -2.81
CA ALA A 112 5.91 4.20 -3.17
C ALA A 112 4.43 3.82 -3.26
N VAL A 113 3.62 4.18 -2.26
CA VAL A 113 2.17 3.91 -2.25
C VAL A 113 1.50 4.64 -3.42
N ALA A 114 1.85 5.90 -3.68
CA ALA A 114 1.33 6.62 -4.85
C ALA A 114 1.64 5.86 -6.15
N ALA A 115 2.88 5.39 -6.34
CA ALA A 115 3.23 4.62 -7.53
C ALA A 115 2.40 3.34 -7.70
N VAL A 116 2.20 2.57 -6.62
CA VAL A 116 1.37 1.36 -6.64
C VAL A 116 -0.06 1.69 -7.07
N TRP A 117 -0.64 2.73 -6.47
CA TRP A 117 -1.99 3.16 -6.77
C TRP A 117 -2.14 3.61 -8.23
N GLU A 118 -1.26 4.48 -8.72
CA GLU A 118 -1.37 5.02 -10.07
C GLU A 118 -1.17 3.94 -11.15
N ILE A 119 -0.18 3.05 -10.97
CA ILE A 119 0.07 1.94 -11.90
C ILE A 119 -1.13 0.99 -11.94
N THR A 120 -1.70 0.69 -10.78
CA THR A 120 -2.82 -0.25 -10.70
C THR A 120 -4.11 0.38 -11.20
N ALA A 121 -4.37 1.64 -10.84
CA ALA A 121 -5.48 2.44 -11.36
C ALA A 121 -5.50 2.45 -12.88
N ALA A 122 -4.37 2.84 -13.50
CA ALA A 122 -4.24 2.89 -14.95
C ALA A 122 -4.46 1.52 -15.61
N ALA A 123 -4.07 0.42 -14.94
CA ALA A 123 -4.25 -0.92 -15.47
C ALA A 123 -5.70 -1.43 -15.34
N VAL A 124 -6.41 -1.09 -14.26
CA VAL A 124 -7.80 -1.54 -14.04
C VAL A 124 -8.82 -0.70 -14.80
N THR A 125 -8.52 0.57 -15.10
CA THR A 125 -9.38 1.46 -15.89
C THR A 125 -9.06 1.45 -17.39
N SER A 126 -8.02 0.73 -17.81
CA SER A 126 -7.67 0.61 -19.23
C SER A 126 -8.72 -0.16 -20.03
N GLU A 127 -9.06 0.34 -21.22
CA GLU A 127 -9.92 -0.37 -22.19
C GLU A 127 -9.40 -1.78 -22.50
N GLN A 128 -8.08 -1.93 -22.61
CA GLN A 128 -7.41 -3.22 -22.78
C GLN A 128 -6.54 -3.54 -21.58
N ARG A 129 -7.17 -4.22 -20.61
CA ARG A 129 -6.53 -4.66 -19.37
C ARG A 129 -5.25 -5.48 -19.64
N PRO A 130 -4.06 -5.03 -19.18
CA PRO A 130 -2.82 -5.76 -19.35
C PRO A 130 -2.83 -7.10 -18.56
N PRO A 131 -1.90 -8.04 -18.81
CA PRO A 131 -1.82 -9.23 -17.97
C PRO A 131 -1.51 -8.85 -16.51
N ARG A 132 -2.26 -9.42 -15.54
CA ARG A 132 -2.14 -9.10 -14.10
C ARG A 132 -0.70 -9.13 -13.59
N GLU A 133 0.04 -10.20 -13.89
CA GLU A 133 1.41 -10.36 -13.41
C GLU A 133 2.40 -9.36 -14.07
N ARG A 134 2.03 -8.75 -15.19
CA ARG A 134 2.78 -7.60 -15.73
C ARG A 134 2.60 -6.39 -14.82
N VAL A 135 1.38 -6.08 -14.39
CA VAL A 135 1.09 -4.96 -13.48
C VAL A 135 1.82 -5.16 -12.15
N VAL A 136 1.78 -6.37 -11.59
CA VAL A 136 2.51 -6.73 -10.35
C VAL A 136 4.02 -6.44 -10.49
N ARG A 137 4.61 -6.88 -11.60
CA ARG A 137 6.04 -6.67 -11.88
C ARG A 137 6.38 -5.20 -12.07
N ASP A 138 5.57 -4.46 -12.83
CA ASP A 138 5.80 -3.04 -13.12
C ASP A 138 5.66 -2.20 -11.83
N ALA A 139 4.62 -2.46 -11.03
CA ALA A 139 4.43 -1.83 -9.73
C ALA A 139 5.61 -2.08 -8.78
N TRP A 140 6.02 -3.36 -8.63
CA TRP A 140 7.18 -3.68 -7.79
C TRP A 140 8.48 -3.04 -8.31
N SER A 141 8.72 -3.04 -9.62
CA SER A 141 9.93 -2.43 -10.19
C SER A 141 10.04 -0.93 -9.87
N VAL A 142 8.93 -0.20 -9.99
CA VAL A 142 8.88 1.23 -9.66
C VAL A 142 9.03 1.45 -8.16
N VAL A 143 8.28 0.71 -7.33
CA VAL A 143 8.37 0.82 -5.87
C VAL A 143 9.79 0.54 -5.40
N ARG A 144 10.40 -0.55 -5.86
CA ARG A 144 11.78 -0.91 -5.55
C ARG A 144 12.73 0.24 -5.88
N THR A 145 12.59 0.85 -7.06
CA THR A 145 13.42 1.99 -7.48
C THR A 145 13.25 3.20 -6.55
N VAL A 146 12.01 3.47 -6.10
CA VAL A 146 11.69 4.55 -5.17
C VAL A 146 12.26 4.30 -3.78
N ILE A 147 12.12 3.09 -3.24
CA ILE A 147 12.49 2.77 -1.85
C ILE A 147 13.96 2.38 -1.69
N LEU A 148 14.65 1.95 -2.74
CA LEU A 148 16.04 1.49 -2.67
C LEU A 148 16.96 2.52 -1.98
N PRO A 149 16.92 3.83 -2.28
CA PRO A 149 17.72 4.82 -1.55
C PRO A 149 17.38 4.93 -0.06
N ALA A 150 16.16 4.59 0.35
CA ALA A 150 15.73 4.60 1.75
C ALA A 150 16.25 3.38 2.53
N VAL A 151 16.39 2.24 1.85
CA VAL A 151 16.87 0.97 2.41
C VAL A 151 18.41 0.93 2.43
N ASP A 152 19.07 1.31 1.33
CA ASP A 152 20.53 1.21 1.18
C ASP A 152 21.33 2.22 2.03
N ARG A 153 20.75 3.36 2.41
CA ARG A 153 21.47 4.40 3.18
C ARG A 153 21.79 4.01 4.63
N PHE A 154 21.25 2.90 5.14
CA PHE A 154 21.31 2.55 6.57
C PHE A 154 21.52 1.07 6.90
N THR A 155 22.08 0.25 6.01
CA THR A 155 22.26 -1.19 6.30
C THR A 155 23.70 -1.58 6.65
N PRO A 156 24.03 -1.84 7.94
CA PRO A 156 25.11 -2.75 8.32
C PRO A 156 24.70 -4.23 8.28
N VAL A 157 23.43 -4.56 7.96
CA VAL A 157 22.86 -5.91 8.17
C VAL A 157 22.97 -6.84 6.95
N PHE A 158 23.59 -6.41 5.84
CA PHE A 158 23.80 -7.27 4.66
C PHE A 158 24.91 -8.31 4.81
N ARG A 159 25.60 -8.40 5.96
CA ARG A 159 26.48 -9.54 6.21
C ARG A 159 25.66 -10.74 6.66
N ARG A 160 25.27 -11.55 5.68
CA ARG A 160 25.21 -13.01 5.85
C ARG A 160 26.46 -13.38 6.66
N ALA A 161 26.30 -14.03 7.82
CA ALA A 161 27.40 -14.73 8.44
C ALA A 161 27.84 -15.81 7.44
N SER A 162 28.81 -15.47 6.58
CA SER A 162 29.53 -16.48 5.82
C SER A 162 30.19 -17.37 6.84
N ARG A 163 29.76 -18.62 6.90
CA ARG A 163 30.47 -19.68 7.60
C ARG A 163 31.96 -19.54 7.31
N SER A 164 32.75 -19.37 8.36
CA SER A 164 34.19 -19.51 8.32
C SER A 164 34.60 -20.58 9.32
N TRP A 165 34.99 -21.72 8.75
CA TRP A 165 35.80 -22.82 9.27
C TRP A 165 35.27 -23.56 10.51
#